data_AF-A0A7W9DM91-F1
#
_entry.id   AF-A0A7W9DM91-F1
#
_cell.length_a   1.000
_cell.length_b   1.000
_cell.length_c   1.000
_cell.angle_alpha   90.00
_cell.angle_beta   90.00
_cell.angle_gamma   90.00
#
_symmetry.space_group_name_H-M   'P 1'
#
loop_
_entity.id
_entity.type
_entity.pdbx_description
1 polymer ?
#
loop_
_entity_poly.entity_id
_entity_poly.type
_entity_poly.pdbx_seq_one_letter_code
_entity_poly.pdbx_strand_id
1 'polypeptide(L)'
;MKVKIITIFQLIAIQLVLIFQLSSCQRMQTEEYKWVPTVGAPQEYPIRIIEGQFISNHGYSPNLPRSAFVNMGWGDNGGVMDVGPEKRPAPDSLSLTWLSFAENKFYRGRFALPQQEIAHLLKDGYLDHTTNKREDYNYLTLGLTPGGGIVLWLSGGPKQIEVAKFQAKEVKLTAHDLGKDYTFLFEPGFVKDTYERNAPVEVRERVVKGEIKPDQFDIWQKRYNWHFTVNSKAVKFYELKPFYFNQESEEIFGDSLLNNPVAERALPREVIVAWIDKKGQKMLTTLDFDENELRTAFARIPEMGKAELHFEVNPDEYTVAVTFKTGTQETKIIKQKAKTELESD
;
A
#
# COMPACT_ATOMS: atom_id res chain seq x y z
N MET A 1 21.23 49.90 16.54
CA MET A 1 20.92 49.21 17.81
C MET A 1 19.63 48.37 17.73
N LYS A 2 18.49 48.94 17.29
CA LYS A 2 17.20 48.21 17.14
C LYS A 2 17.26 46.98 16.20
N VAL A 3 17.94 47.08 15.07
CA VAL A 3 18.08 45.95 14.11
C VAL A 3 18.78 44.74 14.72
N LYS A 4 19.86 44.95 15.49
CA LYS A 4 20.59 43.87 16.20
C LYS A 4 19.72 43.18 17.26
N ILE A 5 18.87 43.93 17.96
CA ILE A 5 17.95 43.38 18.97
C ILE A 5 16.89 42.49 18.30
N ILE A 6 16.31 42.93 17.18
CA ILE A 6 15.33 42.14 16.42
C ILE A 6 15.95 40.84 15.90
N THR A 7 17.18 40.89 15.36
CA THR A 7 17.89 39.69 14.89
C THR A 7 18.17 38.71 16.03
N ILE A 8 18.51 39.18 17.23
CA ILE A 8 18.72 38.32 18.41
C ILE A 8 17.42 37.63 18.82
N PHE A 9 16.29 38.35 18.87
CA PHE A 9 14.98 37.75 19.17
C PHE A 9 14.56 36.72 18.11
N GLN A 10 14.83 36.99 16.83
CA GLN A 10 14.58 36.03 15.75
C GLN A 10 15.43 34.75 15.90
N LEU A 11 16.71 34.88 16.24
CA LEU A 11 17.59 33.73 16.47
C LEU A 11 17.15 32.90 17.69
N ILE A 12 16.76 33.55 18.79
CA ILE A 12 16.22 32.87 19.98
C ILE A 12 14.91 32.15 19.64
N ALA A 13 14.02 32.78 18.87
CA ALA A 13 12.76 32.15 18.44
C ALA A 13 13.02 30.92 17.55
N ILE A 14 13.93 31.02 16.59
CA ILE A 14 14.34 29.88 15.74
C ILE A 14 14.93 28.76 16.59
N GLN A 15 15.81 29.09 17.55
CA GLN A 15 16.43 28.11 18.43
C GLN A 15 15.40 27.42 19.34
N LEU A 16 14.42 28.16 19.88
CA LEU A 16 13.32 27.60 20.66
C LEU A 16 12.43 26.68 19.83
N VAL A 17 12.13 27.06 18.57
CA VAL A 17 11.40 26.21 17.63
C VAL A 17 12.18 24.92 17.34
N LEU A 18 13.48 25.00 17.08
CA LEU A 18 14.33 23.82 16.85
C LEU A 18 14.37 22.88 18.07
N ILE A 19 14.50 23.42 19.27
CA ILE A 19 14.47 22.63 20.51
C ILE A 19 13.13 21.91 20.66
N PHE A 20 12.01 22.63 20.42
CA PHE A 20 10.67 22.05 20.53
C PHE A 20 10.44 20.93 19.50
N GLN A 21 10.91 21.12 18.27
CA GLN A 21 10.86 20.11 17.20
C GLN A 21 11.66 18.86 17.56
N LEU A 22 12.87 19.03 18.11
CA LEU A 22 13.72 17.91 18.57
C LEU A 22 13.07 17.14 19.72
N SER A 23 12.47 17.82 20.70
CA SER A 23 11.79 17.16 21.81
C SER A 23 10.54 16.39 21.37
N SER A 24 9.77 16.93 20.43
CA SER A 24 8.62 16.24 19.82
C SER A 24 9.06 14.98 19.06
N CYS A 25 10.12 15.12 18.25
CA CYS A 25 10.72 14.00 17.52
C CYS A 25 11.20 12.89 18.47
N GLN A 26 11.93 13.23 19.54
CA GLN A 26 12.40 12.24 20.52
C GLN A 26 11.23 11.52 21.20
N ARG A 27 10.17 12.25 21.55
CA ARG A 27 8.97 11.66 22.16
C ARG A 27 8.31 10.62 21.26
N MET A 28 8.14 10.93 19.98
CA MET A 28 7.53 10.01 19.01
C MET A 28 8.31 8.70 18.81
N GLN A 29 9.64 8.72 18.98
CA GLN A 29 10.47 7.52 18.87
C GLN A 29 10.23 6.52 20.03
N THR A 30 9.67 7.00 21.14
CA THR A 30 9.45 6.22 22.37
C THR A 30 7.98 5.94 22.67
N GLU A 31 7.06 6.63 21.99
CA GLU A 31 5.62 6.40 22.15
C GLU A 31 5.25 5.02 21.58
N GLU A 32 4.37 4.29 22.28
CA GLU A 32 4.02 2.91 21.95
C GLU A 32 2.63 2.80 21.33
N TYR A 33 2.54 2.02 20.25
CA TYR A 33 1.34 1.84 19.45
C TYR A 33 1.04 0.34 19.31
N LYS A 34 -0.24 0.02 19.06
CA LYS A 34 -0.65 -1.34 18.73
C LYS A 34 -0.47 -1.55 17.23
N TRP A 35 0.47 -2.41 16.85
CA TRP A 35 0.66 -2.79 15.45
C TRP A 35 1.28 -4.17 15.34
N VAL A 36 1.00 -4.85 14.24
CA VAL A 36 1.37 -6.24 14.00
C VAL A 36 2.17 -6.35 12.71
N PRO A 37 3.35 -6.99 12.73
CA PRO A 37 4.09 -7.25 11.50
C PRO A 37 3.46 -8.39 10.71
N THR A 38 3.35 -8.21 9.39
CA THR A 38 2.93 -9.27 8.48
C THR A 38 3.66 -9.17 7.15
N VAL A 39 3.61 -10.24 6.37
CA VAL A 39 4.31 -10.38 5.10
C VAL A 39 3.36 -10.95 4.06
N GLY A 40 3.27 -10.27 2.92
CA GLY A 40 2.61 -10.72 1.71
C GLY A 40 3.61 -10.93 0.57
N ALA A 41 3.24 -11.78 -0.37
CA ALA A 41 3.96 -11.99 -1.61
C ALA A 41 2.95 -12.33 -2.72
N PRO A 42 3.24 -11.94 -3.98
CA PRO A 42 2.39 -12.28 -5.12
C PRO A 42 2.18 -13.80 -5.21
N GLN A 43 1.01 -14.22 -5.67
CA GLN A 43 0.68 -15.64 -5.82
C GLN A 43 1.68 -16.34 -6.75
N GLU A 44 2.09 -15.63 -7.79
CA GLU A 44 3.03 -16.02 -8.86
C GLU A 44 4.47 -16.13 -8.35
N TYR A 45 4.79 -15.44 -7.26
CA TYR A 45 6.15 -15.29 -6.77
C TYR A 45 6.23 -15.60 -5.28
N PRO A 46 5.96 -16.87 -4.90
CA PRO A 46 5.99 -17.29 -3.51
C PRO A 46 7.38 -17.16 -2.91
N ILE A 47 7.39 -16.83 -1.62
CA ILE A 47 8.63 -16.67 -0.84
C ILE A 47 8.63 -17.52 0.42
N ARG A 48 9.82 -17.69 1.00
CA ARG A 48 10.01 -18.18 2.37
C ARG A 48 10.85 -17.18 3.15
N ILE A 49 10.35 -16.75 4.30
CA ILE A 49 11.13 -15.96 5.25
C ILE A 49 12.15 -16.86 5.94
N ILE A 50 13.43 -16.53 5.80
CA ILE A 50 14.52 -17.17 6.52
C ILE A 50 14.71 -16.47 7.86
N GLU A 51 14.87 -15.15 7.81
CA GLU A 51 15.02 -14.29 8.97
C GLU A 51 14.43 -12.92 8.66
N GLY A 52 13.71 -12.33 9.60
CA GLY A 52 13.16 -11.00 9.43
C GLY A 52 12.82 -10.36 10.75
N GLN A 53 13.06 -9.07 10.89
CA GLN A 53 12.81 -8.33 12.12
C GLN A 53 12.55 -6.84 11.83
N PHE A 54 11.50 -6.30 12.45
CA PHE A 54 11.35 -4.87 12.64
C PHE A 54 12.08 -4.45 13.91
N ILE A 55 12.97 -3.48 13.80
CA ILE A 55 13.90 -3.09 14.86
C ILE A 55 13.51 -1.71 15.37
N SER A 56 13.51 -1.56 16.70
CA SER A 56 13.42 -0.27 17.38
C SER A 56 14.53 -0.19 18.43
N ASN A 57 15.28 0.91 18.43
CA ASN A 57 16.30 1.19 19.45
C ASN A 57 15.71 1.53 20.83
N HIS A 58 14.39 1.71 20.92
CA HIS A 58 13.70 2.16 22.13
C HIS A 58 12.71 1.14 22.70
N GLY A 59 12.73 -0.11 22.23
CA GLY A 59 11.79 -1.12 22.71
C GLY A 59 11.89 -2.48 22.06
N TYR A 60 10.82 -3.25 22.18
CA TYR A 60 10.75 -4.60 21.63
C TYR A 60 10.80 -4.61 20.10
N SER A 61 11.63 -5.48 19.53
CA SER A 61 11.83 -5.63 18.10
C SER A 61 11.22 -6.95 17.61
N PRO A 62 9.97 -6.95 17.10
CA PRO A 62 9.29 -8.18 16.74
C PRO A 62 9.93 -8.85 15.51
N ASN A 63 10.01 -10.18 15.57
CA ASN A 63 10.40 -10.98 14.42
C ASN A 63 9.24 -11.09 13.42
N LEU A 64 9.58 -11.20 12.15
CA LEU A 64 8.62 -11.59 11.14
C LEU A 64 8.27 -13.08 11.27
N PRO A 65 7.06 -13.46 10.85
CA PRO A 65 6.69 -14.86 10.76
C PRO A 65 7.66 -15.64 9.86
N ARG A 66 8.32 -16.68 10.40
CA ARG A 66 9.18 -17.61 9.64
C ARG A 66 8.36 -18.59 8.80
N SER A 67 7.40 -18.05 8.04
CA SER A 67 6.45 -18.81 7.24
C SER A 67 7.19 -19.59 6.15
N ALA A 68 6.87 -20.88 6.04
CA ALA A 68 7.54 -21.80 5.14
C ALA A 68 7.25 -21.54 3.66
N PHE A 69 6.09 -20.94 3.36
CA PHE A 69 5.62 -20.58 2.02
C PHE A 69 4.61 -19.44 2.14
N VAL A 70 4.86 -18.31 1.49
CA VAL A 70 4.01 -17.11 1.53
C VAL A 70 3.66 -16.70 0.10
N ASN A 71 2.36 -16.63 -0.19
CA ASN A 71 1.83 -16.25 -1.51
C ASN A 71 0.37 -15.77 -1.44
N MET A 72 -0.04 -15.20 -0.30
CA MET A 72 -1.44 -14.83 -0.06
C MET A 72 -1.91 -13.66 -0.94
N GLY A 73 -0.98 -12.90 -1.49
CA GLY A 73 -1.23 -11.67 -2.24
C GLY A 73 -0.15 -10.64 -1.94
N TRP A 74 0.18 -9.82 -2.94
CA TRP A 74 1.07 -8.68 -2.73
C TRP A 74 0.27 -7.56 -2.07
N GLY A 75 0.75 -7.00 -0.97
CA GLY A 75 0.00 -6.02 -0.18
C GLY A 75 -1.03 -6.60 0.78
N ASP A 76 -1.29 -7.92 0.72
CA ASP A 76 -2.20 -8.59 1.65
C ASP A 76 -1.51 -9.02 2.94
N ASN A 77 -2.29 -9.04 4.02
CA ASN A 77 -1.83 -9.55 5.31
C ASN A 77 -1.69 -11.08 5.23
N GLY A 78 -0.46 -11.58 5.28
CA GLY A 78 -0.19 -13.01 5.43
C GLY A 78 -0.36 -13.51 6.86
N GLY A 79 0.13 -14.72 7.13
CA GLY A 79 0.10 -15.31 8.47
C GLY A 79 0.82 -14.41 9.48
N VAL A 80 0.17 -14.18 10.63
CA VAL A 80 0.66 -13.30 11.70
C VAL A 80 1.27 -14.14 12.83
N MET A 81 2.40 -13.69 13.37
CA MET A 81 2.92 -14.13 14.67
C MET A 81 3.12 -12.90 15.55
N ASP A 82 2.09 -12.53 16.30
CA ASP A 82 2.19 -11.43 17.26
C ASP A 82 2.60 -11.98 18.63
N VAL A 83 3.91 -12.04 18.86
CA VAL A 83 4.50 -12.41 20.15
C VAL A 83 5.23 -11.19 20.70
N GLY A 84 4.95 -10.85 21.96
CA GLY A 84 5.57 -9.71 22.63
C GLY A 84 4.53 -8.81 23.33
N PRO A 85 4.90 -7.58 23.69
CA PRO A 85 3.97 -6.62 24.27
C PRO A 85 2.92 -6.18 23.24
N GLU A 86 1.71 -5.91 23.73
CA GLU A 86 0.57 -5.47 22.90
C GLU A 86 0.84 -4.13 22.20
N LYS A 87 1.58 -3.23 22.87
CA LYS A 87 2.02 -1.96 22.32
C LYS A 87 3.54 -1.93 22.27
N ARG A 88 4.07 -1.25 21.26
CA ARG A 88 5.50 -1.09 21.04
C ARG A 88 5.79 0.14 20.18
N PRO A 89 7.02 0.70 20.25
CA PRO A 89 7.36 1.85 19.43
C PRO A 89 7.27 1.56 17.94
N ALA A 90 7.08 2.61 17.14
CA ALA A 90 7.25 2.49 15.69
C ALA A 90 8.69 2.03 15.37
N PRO A 91 8.89 1.13 14.40
CA PRO A 91 10.22 0.62 14.09
C PRO A 91 11.05 1.66 13.34
N ASP A 92 12.36 1.70 13.65
CA ASP A 92 13.33 2.56 12.96
C ASP A 92 14.07 1.84 11.83
N SER A 93 14.10 0.51 11.86
CA SER A 93 14.82 -0.27 10.86
C SER A 93 14.11 -1.58 10.54
N LEU A 94 14.41 -2.11 9.36
CA LEU A 94 14.02 -3.45 8.91
C LEU A 94 15.28 -4.25 8.59
N SER A 95 15.35 -5.50 9.04
CA SER A 95 16.34 -6.49 8.58
C SER A 95 15.62 -7.71 8.06
N LEU A 96 16.03 -8.22 6.89
CA LEU A 96 15.30 -9.30 6.21
C LEU A 96 16.23 -10.17 5.35
N THR A 97 15.99 -11.48 5.38
CA THR A 97 16.50 -12.49 4.46
C THR A 97 15.37 -13.43 4.05
N TRP A 98 15.19 -13.65 2.75
CA TRP A 98 14.17 -14.57 2.23
C TRP A 98 14.66 -15.34 1.01
N LEU A 99 13.99 -16.45 0.73
CA LEU A 99 14.11 -17.23 -0.49
C LEU A 99 12.92 -16.91 -1.40
N SER A 100 13.19 -16.61 -2.67
CA SER A 100 12.19 -16.60 -3.75
C SER A 100 12.14 -17.97 -4.41
N PHE A 101 10.99 -18.65 -4.35
CA PHE A 101 10.85 -20.00 -4.89
C PHE A 101 10.87 -20.01 -6.42
N ALA A 102 10.17 -19.04 -7.05
CA ALA A 102 10.08 -18.94 -8.50
C ALA A 102 11.45 -18.63 -9.14
N GLU A 103 12.31 -17.90 -8.44
CA GLU A 103 13.64 -17.53 -8.94
C GLU A 103 14.75 -18.47 -8.42
N ASN A 104 14.48 -19.26 -7.38
CA ASN A 104 15.46 -20.03 -6.61
C ASN A 104 16.65 -19.16 -6.17
N LYS A 105 16.36 -18.00 -5.58
CA LYS A 105 17.33 -16.99 -5.16
C LYS A 105 17.07 -16.51 -3.75
N PHE A 106 18.15 -16.19 -3.04
CA PHE A 106 18.07 -15.54 -1.74
C PHE A 106 18.28 -14.03 -1.89
N TYR A 107 17.49 -13.27 -1.14
CA TYR A 107 17.60 -11.83 -1.05
C TYR A 107 17.80 -11.43 0.41
N ARG A 108 18.67 -10.43 0.64
CA ARG A 108 18.98 -9.92 1.99
C ARG A 108 19.12 -8.41 1.99
N GLY A 109 18.65 -7.76 3.06
CA GLY A 109 18.79 -6.33 3.24
C GLY A 109 18.60 -5.86 4.67
N ARG A 110 19.15 -4.68 4.96
CA ARG A 110 18.88 -3.90 6.18
C ARG A 110 18.62 -2.45 5.79
N PHE A 111 17.52 -1.88 6.25
CA PHE A 111 17.01 -0.59 5.80
C PHE A 111 16.58 0.27 6.97
N ALA A 112 16.82 1.58 6.87
CA ALA A 112 16.20 2.55 7.77
C ALA A 112 14.75 2.80 7.33
N LEU A 113 13.84 2.89 8.29
CA LEU A 113 12.42 3.14 8.06
C LEU A 113 12.10 4.61 8.37
N PRO A 114 11.06 5.18 7.73
CA PRO A 114 10.56 6.52 8.06
C PRO A 114 9.76 6.47 9.38
N GLN A 115 10.46 6.24 10.49
CA GLN A 115 9.87 5.99 11.81
C GLN A 115 8.89 7.09 12.24
N GLN A 116 9.20 8.36 11.95
CA GLN A 116 8.33 9.48 12.30
C GLN A 116 6.99 9.43 11.55
N GLU A 117 7.02 9.13 10.25
CA GLU A 117 5.81 9.03 9.43
C GLU A 117 4.95 7.85 9.89
N ILE A 118 5.58 6.70 10.12
CA ILE A 118 4.90 5.52 10.67
C ILE A 118 4.27 5.84 12.04
N ALA A 119 5.00 6.50 12.94
CA ALA A 119 4.49 6.90 14.25
C ALA A 119 3.34 7.92 14.15
N HIS A 120 3.40 8.89 13.23
CA HIS A 120 2.30 9.81 12.99
C HIS A 120 1.05 9.06 12.53
N LEU A 121 1.16 8.17 11.55
CA LEU A 121 0.01 7.40 11.05
C LEU A 121 -0.59 6.50 12.14
N LEU A 122 0.25 5.77 12.89
CA LEU A 122 -0.19 4.94 14.02
C LEU A 122 -0.89 5.77 15.12
N LYS A 123 -0.44 7.01 15.34
CA LYS A 123 -1.02 7.91 16.33
C LYS A 123 -2.33 8.52 15.86
N ASP A 124 -2.34 9.06 14.65
CA ASP A 124 -3.48 9.83 14.14
C ASP A 124 -4.63 8.90 13.74
N GLY A 125 -4.32 7.70 13.24
CA GLY A 125 -5.33 6.79 12.71
C GLY A 125 -6.01 7.38 11.47
N TYR A 126 -7.25 6.96 11.22
CA TYR A 126 -8.07 7.53 10.16
C TYR A 126 -9.54 7.63 10.58
N LEU A 127 -10.30 8.53 9.96
CA LEU A 127 -11.75 8.55 10.11
C LEU A 127 -12.37 7.50 9.19
N ASP A 128 -13.12 6.56 9.77
CA ASP A 128 -13.87 5.53 9.07
C ASP A 128 -15.23 6.08 8.60
N HIS A 129 -15.57 5.87 7.33
CA HIS A 129 -16.81 6.40 6.76
C HIS A 129 -18.06 5.82 7.43
N THR A 130 -18.06 4.52 7.72
CA THR A 130 -19.24 3.78 8.19
C THR A 130 -19.63 4.18 9.61
N THR A 131 -18.63 4.27 10.50
CA THR A 131 -18.81 4.53 11.92
C THR A 131 -18.67 6.01 12.27
N ASN A 132 -18.07 6.81 11.38
CA ASN A 132 -17.66 8.19 11.61
C ASN A 132 -16.80 8.36 12.88
N LYS A 133 -16.00 7.34 13.19
CA LYS A 133 -15.08 7.31 14.32
C LYS A 133 -13.65 7.18 13.84
N ARG A 134 -12.72 7.60 14.70
CA ARG A 134 -11.30 7.35 14.49
C ARG A 134 -11.04 5.86 14.67
N GLU A 135 -10.51 5.23 13.62
CA GLU A 135 -10.00 3.87 13.61
C GLU A 135 -8.47 3.87 13.51
N ASP A 136 -7.86 2.76 13.91
CA ASP A 136 -6.41 2.61 13.99
C ASP A 136 -5.83 1.90 12.76
N TYR A 137 -4.63 2.33 12.37
CA TYR A 137 -3.74 1.50 11.59
C TYR A 137 -3.08 0.46 12.51
N ASN A 138 -3.19 -0.82 12.16
CA ASN A 138 -2.83 -1.92 13.05
C ASN A 138 -1.87 -2.94 12.42
N TYR A 139 -1.55 -2.83 11.13
CA TYR A 139 -0.67 -3.77 10.43
C TYR A 139 0.46 -3.04 9.72
N LEU A 140 1.69 -3.55 9.90
CA LEU A 140 2.84 -3.22 9.07
C LEU A 140 3.09 -4.39 8.12
N THR A 141 2.76 -4.19 6.86
CA THR A 141 2.73 -5.26 5.84
C THR A 141 3.91 -5.11 4.89
N LEU A 142 4.77 -6.12 4.82
CA LEU A 142 5.84 -6.19 3.83
C LEU A 142 5.37 -6.95 2.60
N GLY A 143 5.34 -6.28 1.44
CA GLY A 143 5.19 -6.90 0.13
C GLY A 143 6.54 -7.20 -0.47
N LEU A 144 6.86 -8.48 -0.61
CA LEU A 144 8.10 -8.91 -1.25
C LEU A 144 7.83 -9.27 -2.70
N THR A 145 8.63 -8.71 -3.61
CA THR A 145 8.50 -8.92 -5.05
C THR A 145 9.73 -9.65 -5.60
N PRO A 146 9.64 -10.24 -6.80
CA PRO A 146 10.79 -10.80 -7.50
C PRO A 146 11.89 -9.77 -7.70
N GLY A 147 13.12 -10.24 -7.89
CA GLY A 147 14.27 -9.36 -8.05
C GLY A 147 14.69 -8.64 -6.77
N GLY A 148 14.04 -8.89 -5.63
CA GLY A 148 14.43 -8.34 -4.32
C GLY A 148 13.70 -7.06 -3.92
N GLY A 149 12.63 -6.67 -4.60
CA GLY A 149 11.86 -5.48 -4.24
C GLY A 149 11.07 -5.68 -2.93
N ILE A 150 10.96 -4.60 -2.16
CA ILE A 150 10.23 -4.57 -0.89
C ILE A 150 9.37 -3.32 -0.88
N VAL A 151 8.09 -3.48 -0.56
CA VAL A 151 7.20 -2.37 -0.26
C VAL A 151 6.67 -2.57 1.16
N LEU A 152 6.66 -1.49 1.94
CA LEU A 152 6.09 -1.47 3.27
C LEU A 152 4.81 -0.64 3.24
N TRP A 153 3.71 -1.26 3.66
CA TRP A 153 2.45 -0.57 3.89
C TRP A 153 2.08 -0.55 5.37
N LEU A 154 1.27 0.44 5.69
CA LEU A 154 0.53 0.52 6.93
C LEU A 154 -0.97 0.37 6.62
N SER A 155 -1.66 -0.57 7.26
CA SER A 155 -3.08 -0.83 6.99
C SER A 155 -3.95 -0.99 8.24
N GLY A 156 -5.23 -0.67 8.06
CA GLY A 156 -6.29 -0.74 9.05
C GLY A 156 -7.65 -0.67 8.35
N GLY A 157 -8.52 -1.66 8.58
CA GLY A 157 -9.83 -1.74 7.94
C GLY A 157 -9.75 -1.56 6.42
N PRO A 158 -10.47 -0.59 5.84
CA PRO A 158 -10.50 -0.34 4.40
C PRO A 158 -9.32 0.47 3.86
N LYS A 159 -8.39 0.93 4.71
CA LYS A 159 -7.28 1.80 4.31
C LYS A 159 -5.93 1.08 4.34
N GLN A 160 -5.16 1.30 3.29
CA GLN A 160 -3.78 0.85 3.17
C GLN A 160 -2.94 1.94 2.52
N ILE A 161 -1.86 2.36 3.19
CA ILE A 161 -0.96 3.43 2.75
C ILE A 161 0.44 2.86 2.61
N GLU A 162 1.08 3.15 1.48
CA GLU A 162 2.49 2.84 1.27
C GLU A 162 3.36 3.85 2.02
N VAL A 163 4.27 3.37 2.87
CA VAL A 163 5.15 4.24 3.67
C VAL A 163 6.61 4.15 3.24
N ALA A 164 7.04 3.04 2.62
CA ALA A 164 8.41 2.92 2.15
C ALA A 164 8.60 1.88 1.05
N LYS A 165 9.66 2.06 0.27
CA LYS A 165 10.13 1.12 -0.75
C LYS A 165 11.63 0.87 -0.64
N PHE A 166 12.03 -0.37 -0.83
CA PHE A 166 13.42 -0.79 -0.76
C PHE A 166 13.76 -1.82 -1.82
N GLN A 167 15.06 -1.97 -2.06
CA GLN A 167 15.63 -2.98 -2.94
C GLN A 167 16.66 -3.79 -2.17
N ALA A 168 16.40 -5.07 -1.94
CA ALA A 168 17.35 -6.00 -1.36
C ALA A 168 18.36 -6.48 -2.39
N LYS A 169 19.48 -7.00 -1.88
CA LYS A 169 20.54 -7.58 -2.72
C LYS A 169 20.34 -9.08 -2.84
N GLU A 170 20.48 -9.59 -4.06
CA GLU A 170 20.66 -11.02 -4.27
C GLU A 170 21.94 -11.47 -3.54
N VAL A 171 21.85 -12.55 -2.79
CA VAL A 171 22.97 -13.13 -2.04
C VAL A 171 23.08 -14.62 -2.33
N LYS A 172 24.31 -15.13 -2.40
CA LYS A 172 24.57 -16.57 -2.44
C LYS A 172 24.78 -17.05 -1.01
N LEU A 173 23.85 -17.85 -0.52
CA LEU A 173 23.91 -18.47 0.80
C LEU A 173 24.14 -19.97 0.65
N THR A 174 24.78 -20.57 1.64
CA THR A 174 25.01 -22.00 1.76
C THR A 174 24.23 -22.58 2.95
N ALA A 175 24.13 -23.91 3.01
CA ALA A 175 23.57 -24.60 4.17
C ALA A 175 24.29 -24.25 5.48
N HIS A 176 25.59 -23.96 5.42
CA HIS A 176 26.35 -23.49 6.58
C HIS A 176 25.92 -22.10 7.03
N ASP A 177 25.67 -21.17 6.08
CA ASP A 177 25.28 -19.79 6.40
C ASP A 177 23.90 -19.69 7.05
N LEU A 178 22.97 -20.58 6.70
CA LEU A 178 21.62 -20.61 7.26
C LEU A 178 21.51 -21.49 8.52
N GLY A 179 22.49 -22.35 8.77
CA GLY A 179 22.46 -23.31 9.86
C GLY A 179 21.64 -24.56 9.57
N LYS A 180 21.67 -25.49 10.54
CA LYS A 180 21.13 -26.86 10.38
C LYS A 180 19.64 -26.90 10.07
N ASP A 181 18.88 -25.91 10.53
CA ASP A 181 17.43 -25.84 10.35
C ASP A 181 17.01 -25.51 8.92
N TYR A 182 17.95 -25.18 8.03
CA TYR A 182 17.66 -24.79 6.64
C TYR A 182 18.48 -25.58 5.61
N THR A 183 19.18 -26.64 6.02
CA THR A 183 19.98 -27.49 5.11
C THR A 183 19.14 -28.09 3.98
N PHE A 184 17.88 -28.45 4.27
CA PHE A 184 16.96 -29.03 3.30
C PHE A 184 16.65 -28.09 2.12
N LEU A 185 16.80 -26.77 2.27
CA LEU A 185 16.60 -25.82 1.16
C LEU A 185 17.61 -26.02 0.03
N PHE A 186 18.74 -26.68 0.32
CA PHE A 186 19.82 -26.94 -0.62
C PHE A 186 19.80 -28.37 -1.18
N GLU A 187 18.82 -29.19 -0.77
CA GLU A 187 18.64 -30.51 -1.36
C GLU A 187 18.23 -30.38 -2.84
N PRO A 188 18.83 -31.19 -3.74
CA PRO A 188 18.49 -31.14 -5.17
C PRO A 188 16.97 -31.30 -5.39
N GLY A 189 16.37 -30.35 -6.11
CA GLY A 189 14.94 -30.38 -6.44
C GLY A 189 14.02 -29.75 -5.39
N PHE A 190 14.44 -29.59 -4.13
CA PHE A 190 13.55 -29.16 -3.04
C PHE A 190 12.78 -27.86 -3.35
N VAL A 191 13.47 -26.80 -3.77
CA VAL A 191 12.86 -25.50 -4.05
C VAL A 191 11.86 -25.60 -5.19
N LYS A 192 12.23 -26.30 -6.27
CA LYS A 192 11.35 -26.52 -7.44
C LYS A 192 10.13 -27.35 -7.05
N ASP A 193 10.32 -28.47 -6.36
CA ASP A 193 9.25 -29.38 -5.95
C ASP A 193 8.31 -28.73 -4.93
N THR A 194 8.83 -27.85 -4.08
CA THR A 194 8.01 -27.06 -3.15
C THR A 194 7.17 -26.03 -3.91
N TYR A 195 7.74 -25.37 -4.91
CA TYR A 195 6.99 -24.45 -5.76
C TYR A 195 5.87 -25.18 -6.53
N GLU A 196 6.21 -26.27 -7.21
CA GLU A 196 5.27 -27.04 -8.05
C GLU A 196 4.13 -27.68 -7.25
N ARG A 197 4.37 -28.05 -6.00
CA ARG A 197 3.38 -28.66 -5.11
C ARG A 197 2.41 -27.66 -4.52
N ASN A 198 2.86 -26.44 -4.20
CA ASN A 198 2.05 -25.46 -3.46
C ASN A 198 1.43 -24.38 -4.36
N ALA A 199 2.05 -24.05 -5.49
CA ALA A 199 1.49 -23.09 -6.43
C ALA A 199 0.48 -23.78 -7.38
N PRO A 200 -0.77 -23.26 -7.49
CA PRO A 200 -1.76 -23.78 -8.43
C PRO A 200 -1.23 -23.86 -9.87
N VAL A 201 -1.74 -24.81 -10.66
CA VAL A 201 -1.30 -25.02 -12.05
C VAL A 201 -1.44 -23.72 -12.85
N GLU A 202 -2.56 -23.03 -12.68
CA GLU A 202 -2.87 -21.78 -13.36
C GLU A 202 -1.84 -20.70 -13.03
N VAL A 203 -1.50 -20.55 -11.75
CA VAL A 203 -0.46 -19.60 -11.30
C VAL A 203 0.89 -19.93 -11.92
N ARG A 204 1.28 -21.21 -11.95
CA ARG A 204 2.54 -21.65 -12.55
C ARG A 204 2.57 -21.40 -14.06
N GLU A 205 1.47 -21.65 -14.75
CA GLU A 205 1.36 -21.33 -16.19
C GLU A 205 1.53 -19.84 -16.46
N ARG A 206 0.94 -18.97 -15.63
CA ARG A 206 1.04 -17.52 -15.78
C ARG A 206 2.48 -17.02 -15.62
N VAL A 207 3.24 -17.62 -14.70
CA VAL A 207 4.68 -17.36 -14.55
C VAL A 207 5.46 -17.81 -15.78
N VAL A 208 5.21 -19.02 -16.30
CA VAL A 208 5.87 -19.53 -17.50
C VAL A 208 5.55 -18.67 -18.73
N LYS A 209 4.30 -18.20 -18.85
CA LYS A 209 3.85 -17.30 -19.91
C LYS A 209 4.36 -15.86 -19.73
N GLY A 210 4.93 -15.52 -18.57
CA GLY A 210 5.40 -14.17 -18.26
C GLY A 210 4.28 -13.14 -18.20
N GLU A 211 3.07 -13.55 -17.76
CA GLU A 211 1.91 -12.67 -17.68
C GLU A 211 2.08 -11.56 -16.64
N ILE A 212 2.67 -11.90 -15.48
CA ILE A 212 3.15 -10.90 -14.52
C ILE A 212 4.67 -10.98 -14.54
N LYS A 213 5.30 -9.92 -15.00
CA LYS A 213 6.76 -9.80 -15.03
C LYS A 213 7.26 -9.12 -13.75
N PRO A 214 8.51 -9.37 -13.32
CA PRO A 214 9.09 -8.70 -12.16
C PRO A 214 9.02 -7.17 -12.20
N ASP A 215 9.22 -6.55 -13.36
CA ASP A 215 9.16 -5.10 -13.54
C ASP A 215 7.75 -4.53 -13.32
N GLN A 216 6.71 -5.34 -13.51
CA GLN A 216 5.31 -4.93 -13.33
C GLN A 216 5.06 -4.29 -11.96
N PHE A 217 5.71 -4.79 -10.90
CA PHE A 217 5.57 -4.25 -9.55
C PHE A 217 6.10 -2.80 -9.45
N ASP A 218 7.22 -2.49 -10.10
CA ASP A 218 7.73 -1.12 -10.19
C ASP A 218 6.82 -0.23 -11.03
N ILE A 219 6.24 -0.80 -12.09
CA ILE A 219 5.34 -0.05 -12.97
C ILE A 219 4.00 0.25 -12.27
N TRP A 220 3.50 -0.62 -11.39
CA TRP A 220 2.33 -0.36 -10.55
C TRP A 220 2.58 0.71 -9.49
N GLN A 221 3.84 0.87 -9.08
CA GLN A 221 4.29 1.87 -8.11
C GLN A 221 4.36 3.31 -8.65
N LYS A 222 4.14 3.50 -9.95
CA LYS A 222 4.16 4.83 -10.58
C LYS A 222 2.94 5.66 -10.15
N ARG A 223 3.21 6.86 -9.62
CA ARG A 223 2.20 7.83 -9.19
C ARG A 223 2.04 8.98 -10.18
N TYR A 224 0.86 9.57 -10.20
CA TYR A 224 0.50 10.73 -11.00
C TYR A 224 -0.22 11.76 -10.13
N ASN A 225 -0.19 13.03 -10.51
CA ASN A 225 -0.96 14.08 -9.83
C ASN A 225 -2.41 14.10 -10.34
N TRP A 226 -3.34 13.52 -9.59
CA TRP A 226 -4.75 13.47 -10.03
C TRP A 226 -5.74 13.32 -8.87
N HIS A 227 -7.03 13.47 -9.17
CA HIS A 227 -8.13 13.34 -8.21
C HIS A 227 -9.39 12.78 -8.85
N PHE A 228 -10.34 12.37 -8.01
CA PHE A 228 -11.66 11.96 -8.45
C PHE A 228 -12.63 13.13 -8.50
N THR A 229 -13.59 13.08 -9.41
CA THR A 229 -14.73 14.00 -9.42
C THR A 229 -16.02 13.24 -9.69
N VAL A 230 -17.15 13.77 -9.23
CA VAL A 230 -18.46 13.14 -9.38
C VAL A 230 -19.49 14.14 -9.92
N ASN A 231 -20.44 13.69 -10.73
CA ASN A 231 -21.59 14.50 -11.13
C ASN A 231 -22.72 14.41 -10.08
N SER A 232 -22.64 15.24 -9.04
CA SER A 232 -23.62 15.25 -7.95
C SER A 232 -25.01 15.81 -8.31
N LYS A 233 -25.24 16.22 -9.57
CA LYS A 233 -26.56 16.73 -10.02
C LYS A 233 -27.55 15.59 -10.29
N ALA A 234 -27.07 14.43 -10.72
CA ALA A 234 -27.91 13.30 -11.11
C ALA A 234 -28.34 12.45 -9.91
N VAL A 235 -27.43 12.25 -8.96
CA VAL A 235 -27.61 11.41 -7.76
C VAL A 235 -26.81 11.96 -6.58
N LYS A 236 -27.17 11.54 -5.37
CA LYS A 236 -26.36 11.79 -4.17
C LYS A 236 -25.30 10.70 -4.02
N PHE A 237 -24.03 11.07 -4.17
CA PHE A 237 -22.90 10.23 -3.80
C PHE A 237 -22.71 10.31 -2.28
N TYR A 238 -22.30 9.21 -1.65
CA TYR A 238 -21.94 9.21 -0.23
C TYR A 238 -20.57 8.61 0.06
N GLU A 239 -19.98 7.87 -0.88
CA GLU A 239 -18.63 7.32 -0.73
C GLU A 239 -17.99 6.91 -2.06
N LEU A 240 -16.67 7.03 -2.16
CA LEU A 240 -15.83 6.31 -3.14
C LEU A 240 -14.79 5.49 -2.37
N LYS A 241 -14.64 4.20 -2.73
CA LYS A 241 -13.56 3.33 -2.23
C LYS A 241 -12.65 2.89 -3.37
N PRO A 242 -11.61 3.66 -3.69
CA PRO A 242 -10.58 3.23 -4.64
C PRO A 242 -9.61 2.22 -4.04
N PHE A 243 -9.28 1.21 -4.84
CA PHE A 243 -8.19 0.25 -4.62
C PHE A 243 -7.20 0.38 -5.78
N TYR A 244 -5.92 0.58 -5.46
CA TYR A 244 -4.89 0.90 -6.43
C TYR A 244 -4.07 -0.32 -6.84
N PHE A 245 -3.42 -0.26 -8.01
CA PHE A 245 -2.53 -1.34 -8.46
C PHE A 245 -1.31 -1.54 -7.54
N ASN A 246 -0.83 -0.49 -6.86
CA ASN A 246 0.23 -0.58 -5.84
C ASN A 246 -0.28 -1.03 -4.47
N GLN A 247 -1.51 -1.54 -4.39
CA GLN A 247 -2.16 -2.08 -3.19
C GLN A 247 -2.51 -1.04 -2.12
N GLU A 248 -2.38 0.24 -2.41
CA GLU A 248 -3.01 1.25 -1.55
C GLU A 248 -4.54 1.20 -1.68
N SER A 249 -5.22 1.70 -0.65
CA SER A 249 -6.65 1.94 -0.66
C SER A 249 -7.00 3.13 0.22
N GLU A 250 -8.00 3.90 -0.20
CA GLU A 250 -8.53 5.03 0.57
C GLU A 250 -10.06 5.02 0.58
N GLU A 251 -10.64 5.84 1.46
CA GLU A 251 -12.07 6.13 1.47
C GLU A 251 -12.24 7.63 1.29
N ILE A 252 -13.07 8.01 0.33
CA ILE A 252 -13.38 9.41 0.02
C ILE A 252 -14.87 9.62 0.28
N PHE A 253 -15.19 10.42 1.27
CA PHE A 253 -16.57 10.67 1.71
C PHE A 253 -16.73 12.10 2.25
N GLY A 254 -17.98 12.48 2.56
CA GLY A 254 -18.31 13.82 3.05
C GLY A 254 -17.91 14.92 2.05
N ASP A 255 -17.34 16.02 2.56
CA ASP A 255 -16.93 17.16 1.73
C ASP A 255 -15.85 16.80 0.69
N SER A 256 -15.06 15.76 0.97
CA SER A 256 -14.00 15.29 0.07
C SER A 256 -14.54 14.63 -1.21
N LEU A 257 -15.82 14.27 -1.28
CA LEU A 257 -16.43 13.78 -2.53
C LEU A 257 -16.57 14.88 -3.58
N LEU A 258 -16.96 16.08 -3.12
CA LEU A 258 -17.17 17.24 -3.98
C LEU A 258 -15.88 18.03 -4.17
N ASN A 259 -14.99 17.98 -3.19
CA ASN A 259 -13.74 18.73 -3.15
C ASN A 259 -12.53 17.79 -2.99
N ASN A 260 -12.48 16.70 -3.75
CA ASN A 260 -11.35 15.77 -3.67
C ASN A 260 -10.06 16.48 -4.14
N PRO A 261 -9.02 16.59 -3.30
CA PRO A 261 -7.82 17.29 -3.68
C PRO A 261 -6.98 16.45 -4.66
N VAL A 262 -6.29 17.17 -5.54
CA VAL A 262 -5.20 16.59 -6.36
C VAL A 262 -4.11 16.07 -5.43
N ALA A 263 -3.76 14.81 -5.59
CA ALA A 263 -2.68 14.16 -4.85
C ALA A 263 -1.92 13.18 -5.74
N GLU A 264 -0.75 12.72 -5.26
CA GLU A 264 0.06 11.71 -5.94
C GLU A 264 -0.50 10.30 -5.68
N ARG A 265 -1.28 9.81 -6.64
CA ARG A 265 -1.94 8.51 -6.57
C ARG A 265 -1.43 7.57 -7.65
N ALA A 266 -1.32 6.30 -7.34
CA ALA A 266 -1.15 5.24 -8.33
C ALA A 266 -2.40 5.09 -9.20
N LEU A 267 -2.36 4.24 -10.22
CA LEU A 267 -3.53 3.97 -11.05
C LEU A 267 -4.57 3.16 -10.25
N PRO A 268 -5.87 3.49 -10.33
CA PRO A 268 -6.90 2.70 -9.67
C PRO A 268 -7.06 1.38 -10.40
N ARG A 269 -6.99 0.27 -9.67
CA ARG A 269 -7.38 -1.05 -10.16
C ARG A 269 -8.90 -1.17 -10.13
N GLU A 270 -9.49 -0.73 -9.03
CA GLU A 270 -10.92 -0.84 -8.77
C GLU A 270 -11.42 0.39 -8.04
N VAL A 271 -12.66 0.81 -8.31
CA VAL A 271 -13.34 1.83 -7.51
C VAL A 271 -14.76 1.39 -7.23
N ILE A 272 -15.14 1.34 -5.96
CA ILE A 272 -16.53 1.20 -5.54
C ILE A 272 -17.14 2.60 -5.43
N VAL A 273 -18.18 2.86 -6.21
CA VAL A 273 -18.93 4.11 -6.25
C VAL A 273 -20.24 3.93 -5.50
N ALA A 274 -20.41 4.62 -4.38
CA ALA A 274 -21.57 4.51 -3.51
C ALA A 274 -22.52 5.70 -3.71
N TRP A 275 -23.76 5.43 -4.13
CA TRP A 275 -24.73 6.46 -4.50
C TRP A 275 -26.16 6.08 -4.11
N ILE A 276 -27.04 7.08 -4.01
CA ILE A 276 -28.46 6.90 -3.67
C ILE A 276 -29.31 7.07 -4.92
N ASP A 277 -30.15 6.08 -5.22
CA ASP A 277 -31.06 6.11 -6.37
C ASP A 277 -32.26 7.06 -6.14
N LYS A 278 -33.10 7.22 -7.17
CA LYS A 278 -34.30 8.07 -7.10
C LYS A 278 -35.34 7.57 -6.07
N LYS A 279 -35.26 6.31 -5.64
CA LYS A 279 -36.14 5.70 -4.64
C LYS A 279 -35.57 5.80 -3.21
N GLY A 280 -34.39 6.40 -3.04
CA GLY A 280 -33.71 6.49 -1.75
C GLY A 280 -32.94 5.24 -1.37
N GLN A 281 -32.77 4.27 -2.28
CA GLN A 281 -32.01 3.05 -2.04
C GLN A 281 -30.52 3.32 -2.20
N LYS A 282 -29.72 2.74 -1.32
CA LYS A 282 -28.27 2.78 -1.43
C LYS A 282 -27.79 1.75 -2.45
N MET A 283 -26.99 2.22 -3.39
CA MET A 283 -26.44 1.45 -4.49
C MET A 283 -24.91 1.45 -4.40
N LEU A 284 -24.30 0.33 -4.75
CA LEU A 284 -22.87 0.21 -4.97
C LEU A 284 -22.63 -0.14 -6.43
N THR A 285 -21.77 0.63 -7.10
CA THR A 285 -21.24 0.27 -8.42
C THR A 285 -19.75 -0.02 -8.31
N THR A 286 -19.37 -1.29 -8.48
CA THR A 286 -17.97 -1.70 -8.56
C THR A 286 -17.47 -1.56 -9.99
N LEU A 287 -16.39 -0.81 -10.16
CA LEU A 287 -15.71 -0.58 -11.44
C LEU A 287 -14.32 -1.23 -11.39
N ASP A 288 -14.09 -2.30 -12.15
CA ASP A 288 -12.79 -2.97 -12.29
C ASP A 288 -12.15 -2.54 -13.62
N PHE A 289 -11.00 -1.85 -13.54
CA PHE A 289 -10.41 -1.13 -14.66
C PHE A 289 -9.43 -1.98 -15.48
N ASP A 290 -9.44 -1.79 -16.80
CA ASP A 290 -8.40 -2.30 -17.68
C ASP A 290 -7.10 -1.50 -17.49
N GLU A 291 -6.05 -2.17 -17.03
CA GLU A 291 -4.77 -1.54 -16.73
C GLU A 291 -4.18 -0.83 -17.96
N ASN A 292 -4.25 -1.46 -19.13
CA ASN A 292 -3.64 -0.92 -20.36
C ASN A 292 -4.35 0.35 -20.86
N GLU A 293 -5.68 0.38 -20.77
CA GLU A 293 -6.47 1.58 -21.07
C GLU A 293 -6.10 2.73 -20.13
N LEU A 294 -6.07 2.49 -18.81
CA LEU A 294 -5.68 3.51 -17.84
C LEU A 294 -4.25 4.00 -18.07
N ARG A 295 -3.30 3.09 -18.29
CA ARG A 295 -1.91 3.47 -18.61
C ARG A 295 -1.83 4.36 -19.84
N THR A 296 -2.57 4.02 -20.88
CA THR A 296 -2.62 4.79 -22.13
C THR A 296 -3.20 6.18 -21.90
N ALA A 297 -4.26 6.29 -21.08
CA ALA A 297 -4.86 7.58 -20.74
C ALA A 297 -3.91 8.44 -19.89
N PHE A 298 -3.38 7.88 -18.80
CA PHE A 298 -2.51 8.60 -17.86
C PHE A 298 -1.12 8.95 -18.42
N ALA A 299 -0.64 8.22 -19.43
CA ALA A 299 0.58 8.59 -20.15
C ALA A 299 0.46 9.93 -20.91
N ARG A 300 -0.77 10.45 -21.10
CA ARG A 300 -1.02 11.74 -21.77
C ARG A 300 -0.94 12.94 -20.83
N ILE A 301 -0.78 12.71 -19.52
CA ILE A 301 -0.63 13.80 -18.55
C ILE A 301 0.68 14.54 -18.87
N PRO A 302 0.65 15.86 -19.14
CA PRO A 302 1.86 16.63 -19.38
C PRO A 302 2.79 16.62 -18.16
N GLU A 303 4.06 16.98 -18.36
CA GLU A 303 4.98 17.16 -17.24
C GLU A 303 4.43 18.20 -16.24
N MET A 304 4.40 17.87 -14.95
CA MET A 304 3.72 18.63 -13.88
C MET A 304 2.21 18.87 -14.10
N GLY A 305 1.62 18.20 -15.08
CA GLY A 305 0.20 18.23 -15.37
C GLY A 305 -0.63 17.54 -14.28
N LYS A 306 -1.92 17.85 -14.30
CA LYS A 306 -2.92 17.24 -13.42
C LYS A 306 -3.97 16.51 -14.24
N ALA A 307 -4.60 15.52 -13.65
CA ALA A 307 -5.74 14.84 -14.26
C ALA A 307 -6.90 14.67 -13.29
N GLU A 308 -8.07 14.35 -13.85
CA GLU A 308 -9.25 13.93 -13.12
C GLU A 308 -9.80 12.63 -13.70
N LEU A 309 -10.35 11.80 -12.80
CA LEU A 309 -11.19 10.68 -13.16
C LEU A 309 -12.62 11.00 -12.71
N HIS A 310 -13.47 11.33 -13.69
CA HIS A 310 -14.83 11.81 -13.47
C HIS A 310 -15.84 10.67 -13.55
N PHE A 311 -16.69 10.55 -12.54
CA PHE A 311 -17.80 9.59 -12.48
C PHE A 311 -19.14 10.26 -12.70
N GLU A 312 -19.93 9.68 -13.60
CA GLU A 312 -21.29 10.11 -13.87
C GLU A 312 -22.24 8.91 -13.82
N VAL A 313 -23.21 8.96 -12.91
CA VAL A 313 -24.20 7.91 -12.72
C VAL A 313 -25.41 8.19 -13.61
N ASN A 314 -25.84 7.18 -14.38
CA ASN A 314 -27.17 7.14 -14.97
C ASN A 314 -28.11 6.34 -14.04
N PRO A 315 -28.96 7.01 -13.25
CA PRO A 315 -29.80 6.35 -12.26
C PRO A 315 -30.92 5.50 -12.86
N ASP A 316 -31.29 5.72 -14.13
CA ASP A 316 -32.36 4.96 -14.78
C ASP A 316 -31.84 3.63 -15.36
N GLU A 317 -30.57 3.60 -15.77
CA GLU A 317 -29.90 2.40 -16.29
C GLU A 317 -29.02 1.70 -15.24
N TYR A 318 -28.84 2.31 -14.06
CA TYR A 318 -27.94 1.83 -13.01
C TYR A 318 -26.49 1.63 -13.51
N THR A 319 -26.05 2.50 -14.41
CA THR A 319 -24.69 2.49 -14.98
C THR A 319 -23.87 3.68 -14.48
N VAL A 320 -22.55 3.52 -14.46
CA VAL A 320 -21.61 4.60 -14.14
C VAL A 320 -20.63 4.77 -15.28
N ALA A 321 -20.67 5.93 -15.91
CA ALA A 321 -19.71 6.34 -16.93
C ALA A 321 -18.47 6.93 -16.26
N VAL A 322 -17.30 6.64 -16.84
CA VAL A 322 -16.00 7.14 -16.36
C VAL A 322 -15.34 7.94 -17.47
N THR A 323 -14.91 9.16 -17.17
CA THR A 323 -14.19 10.01 -18.10
C THR A 323 -12.88 10.47 -17.47
N PHE A 324 -11.76 10.16 -18.13
CA PHE A 324 -10.46 10.71 -17.79
C PHE A 324 -10.31 12.08 -18.46
N LYS A 325 -9.85 13.08 -17.71
CA LYS A 325 -9.53 14.41 -18.28
C LYS A 325 -8.16 14.90 -17.83
N THR A 326 -7.48 15.60 -18.73
CA THR A 326 -6.22 16.29 -18.44
C THR A 326 -6.07 17.49 -19.37
N GLY A 327 -5.81 18.68 -18.82
CA GLY A 327 -5.81 19.92 -19.59
C GLY A 327 -7.15 20.13 -20.30
N THR A 328 -7.14 20.22 -21.64
CA THR A 328 -8.34 20.33 -22.48
C THR A 328 -8.77 18.99 -23.09
N GLN A 329 -8.07 17.89 -22.77
CA GLN A 329 -8.36 16.57 -23.33
C GLN A 329 -9.32 15.82 -22.41
N GLU A 330 -10.31 15.17 -23.02
CA GLU A 330 -11.22 14.26 -22.36
C GLU A 330 -11.23 12.92 -23.10
N THR A 331 -11.23 11.82 -22.36
CA THR A 331 -11.26 10.46 -22.92
C THR A 331 -12.17 9.59 -22.05
N LYS A 332 -13.17 8.98 -22.67
CA LYS A 332 -14.00 7.98 -21.99
C LYS A 332 -13.17 6.73 -21.71
N ILE A 333 -13.27 6.22 -20.49
CA ILE A 333 -12.76 4.90 -20.12
C ILE A 333 -13.90 3.93 -20.35
N ILE A 334 -13.69 2.91 -21.19
CA ILE A 334 -14.76 2.04 -21.70
C ILE A 334 -14.52 0.55 -21.52
N LYS A 335 -13.31 0.12 -21.16
CA LYS A 335 -12.98 -1.30 -20.97
C LYS A 335 -13.17 -1.79 -19.53
N GLN A 336 -13.55 -0.91 -18.61
CA GLN A 336 -13.88 -1.29 -17.25
C GLN A 336 -15.07 -2.25 -17.22
N LYS A 337 -14.99 -3.25 -16.34
CA LYS A 337 -16.15 -4.07 -15.98
C LYS A 337 -16.90 -3.35 -14.88
N ALA A 338 -18.21 -3.20 -15.06
CA ALA A 338 -19.08 -2.53 -14.09
C ALA A 338 -20.13 -3.50 -13.56
N LYS A 339 -20.35 -3.51 -12.26
CA LYS A 339 -21.45 -4.22 -11.60
C LYS A 339 -22.12 -3.28 -10.61
N THR A 340 -23.42 -3.07 -10.76
CA THR A 340 -24.23 -2.29 -9.82
C THR A 340 -25.16 -3.21 -9.04
N GLU A 341 -25.19 -3.05 -7.73
CA GLU A 341 -26.04 -3.80 -6.82
C GLU A 341 -26.58 -2.93 -5.69
N LEU A 342 -27.63 -3.40 -5.02
CA LEU A 342 -28.11 -2.78 -3.79
C LEU A 342 -27.06 -2.98 -2.70
N GLU A 343 -26.79 -1.93 -1.92
CA GLU A 343 -26.00 -2.10 -0.69
C GLU A 343 -26.83 -2.94 0.29
N SER A 344 -26.32 -4.11 0.67
CA SER A 344 -26.96 -4.94 1.69
C SER A 344 -26.70 -4.36 3.08
N ASP A 345 -27.76 -4.24 3.88
CA ASP A 345 -27.72 -3.79 5.28
C ASP A 345 -26.87 -4.68 6.19
#